data_AF-A0A5N8V930-F1
#
_entry.id   AF-A0A5N8V930-F1
#
_cell.length_a   1.000
_cell.length_b   1.000
_cell.length_c   1.000
_cell.angle_alpha   90.00
_cell.angle_beta   90.00
_cell.angle_gamma   90.00
#
_symmetry.space_group_name_H-M   'P 1'
#
loop_
_entity.id
_entity.type
_entity.pdbx_description
1 polymer ?
#
loop_
_entity_poly.entity_id
_entity_poly.type
_entity_poly.pdbx_seq_one_letter_code
_entity_poly.pdbx_strand_id
1 'polypeptide(L)'
;MDDLPAPAALGATIRRYVSVDRRHLELLHGNMQRRRTGPVDRTAFLRELIADSERVDDQELAALLGHGSGWRERLVAAWMAGIGGHTRQRQRIGELLIESRQTYAGQGYCFALACFGTPADAQVLCDYLDQYLRRPDLYYDQHWAIGALLDIDTQLGSDYAERFTVPDVLWQQWTRDRSPEYLEAQKDQFAELRALVEEARQTDPAGTDQRTVRLPAGWVPIPEHDRAVFEAEVVTGVSADLKQSHPLAGRPLMAVAHCSQRDYVLFEVAEEPIRWALVELSWSGKPEPGIQPHWHFFASPETAAAGLREHMR
;
A
#
# COMPACT_ATOMS: atom_id res chain seq x y z
N MET A 1 -22.73 -6.79 -17.63
CA MET A 1 -21.73 -7.80 -18.04
C MET A 1 -20.46 -7.01 -18.15
N ASP A 2 -19.79 -6.83 -17.01
CA ASP A 2 -18.63 -5.94 -16.90
C ASP A 2 -17.50 -6.53 -17.74
N ASP A 3 -16.93 -5.71 -18.62
CA ASP A 3 -15.68 -6.01 -19.32
C ASP A 3 -14.58 -6.14 -18.26
N LEU A 4 -14.42 -7.36 -17.76
CA LEU A 4 -13.31 -7.69 -16.90
C LEU A 4 -12.03 -7.40 -17.68
N PRO A 5 -11.12 -6.57 -17.14
CA PRO A 5 -9.85 -6.33 -17.81
C PRO A 5 -9.15 -7.68 -18.02
N ALA A 6 -8.54 -7.85 -19.20
CA ALA A 6 -7.81 -9.06 -19.51
C ALA A 6 -6.80 -9.37 -18.38
N PRO A 7 -6.60 -10.64 -17.98
CA PRO A 7 -5.72 -10.99 -16.85
C PRO A 7 -4.31 -10.38 -16.92
N ALA A 8 -3.79 -10.16 -18.13
CA ALA A 8 -2.51 -9.50 -18.37
C ALA A 8 -2.50 -8.02 -17.96
N ALA A 9 -3.61 -7.30 -18.18
CA ALA A 9 -3.77 -5.90 -17.80
C ALA A 9 -3.84 -5.75 -16.28
N LEU A 10 -4.64 -6.59 -15.59
CA LEU A 10 -4.70 -6.60 -14.12
C LEU A 10 -3.33 -6.92 -13.51
N GLY A 11 -2.61 -7.91 -14.06
CA GLY A 11 -1.26 -8.22 -13.61
C GLY A 11 -0.31 -7.03 -13.72
N ALA A 12 -0.39 -6.25 -14.81
CA ALA A 12 0.41 -5.03 -14.96
C ALA A 12 0.05 -3.96 -13.92
N THR A 13 -1.23 -3.74 -13.67
CA THR A 13 -1.71 -2.77 -12.67
C THR A 13 -1.30 -3.17 -11.24
N ILE A 14 -1.39 -4.46 -10.89
CA ILE A 14 -0.95 -4.98 -9.58
C ILE A 14 0.54 -4.69 -9.38
N ARG A 15 1.37 -5.00 -10.38
CA ARG A 15 2.82 -4.73 -10.30
C ARG A 15 3.10 -3.25 -10.08
N ARG A 16 2.42 -2.41 -10.88
CA ARG A 16 2.61 -0.97 -10.88
C ARG A 16 2.31 -0.34 -9.53
N TYR A 17 1.19 -0.72 -8.92
CA TYR A 17 0.66 0.02 -7.77
C TYR A 17 0.68 -0.74 -6.45
N VAL A 18 0.61 -2.07 -6.47
CA VAL A 18 0.39 -2.90 -5.26
C VAL A 18 1.69 -3.49 -4.73
N SER A 19 2.58 -3.92 -5.64
CA SER A 19 3.85 -4.58 -5.27
C SER A 19 4.97 -3.61 -4.91
N VAL A 20 4.94 -2.40 -5.47
CA VAL A 20 5.93 -1.34 -5.19
C VAL A 20 5.87 -0.91 -3.73
N ASP A 21 7.04 -0.66 -3.15
CA ASP A 21 7.29 -0.26 -1.75
C ASP A 21 6.65 -1.19 -0.71
N ARG A 22 6.29 -2.42 -1.10
CA ARG A 22 5.46 -3.34 -0.30
C ARG A 22 4.21 -2.64 0.26
N ARG A 23 3.60 -1.71 -0.49
CA ARG A 23 2.52 -0.80 -0.06
C ARG A 23 1.44 -1.46 0.78
N HIS A 24 0.99 -2.65 0.40
CA HIS A 24 -0.03 -3.36 1.15
C HIS A 24 0.37 -3.64 2.62
N LEU A 25 1.65 -3.79 2.95
CA LEU A 25 2.14 -3.96 4.32
C LEU A 25 2.20 -2.64 5.08
N GLU A 26 2.64 -1.56 4.43
CA GLU A 26 2.69 -0.23 5.02
C GLU A 26 1.28 0.32 5.31
N LEU A 27 0.32 0.05 4.42
CA LEU A 27 -1.07 0.47 4.56
C LEU A 27 -1.88 -0.40 5.50
N LEU A 28 -1.52 -1.69 5.62
CA LEU A 28 -2.21 -2.61 6.52
C LEU A 28 -2.14 -2.10 7.96
N HIS A 29 -3.28 -2.02 8.63
CA HIS A 29 -3.44 -1.50 9.98
C HIS A 29 -2.93 -0.05 10.17
N GLY A 30 -2.78 0.72 9.09
CA GLY A 30 -2.11 2.02 9.17
C GLY A 30 -0.66 1.91 9.64
N ASN A 31 0.05 0.83 9.28
CA ASN A 31 1.41 0.56 9.77
C ASN A 31 2.39 1.73 9.53
N MET A 32 2.18 2.54 8.48
CA MET A 32 2.95 3.75 8.23
C MET A 32 2.85 4.82 9.34
N GLN A 33 1.83 4.78 10.21
CA GLN A 33 1.77 5.62 11.43
C GLN A 33 2.79 5.16 12.47
N ARG A 34 3.14 3.86 12.47
CA ARG A 34 3.99 3.27 13.51
C ARG A 34 5.42 3.78 13.35
N ARG A 35 6.06 4.08 14.48
CA ARG A 35 7.44 4.58 14.62
C ARG A 35 8.55 3.66 14.04
N ARG A 36 8.21 2.59 13.33
CA ARG A 36 9.18 1.70 12.67
C ARG A 36 9.86 2.38 11.48
N THR A 37 9.10 3.23 10.80
CA THR A 37 9.55 4.01 9.65
C THR A 37 9.84 5.43 10.15
N GLY A 38 11.05 5.94 9.90
CA GLY A 38 11.41 7.30 10.31
C GLY A 38 10.52 8.34 9.60
N PRO A 39 10.35 9.56 10.15
CA PRO A 39 9.50 10.58 9.53
C PRO A 39 9.82 10.83 8.05
N VAL A 40 11.10 10.83 7.69
CA VAL A 40 11.57 11.00 6.31
C VAL A 40 11.10 9.88 5.39
N ASP A 41 11.26 8.62 5.83
CA ASP A 41 10.89 7.44 5.04
C ASP A 41 9.37 7.37 4.84
N ARG A 42 8.61 7.75 5.88
CA ARG A 42 7.15 7.83 5.83
C ARG A 42 6.67 8.89 4.85
N THR A 43 7.26 10.09 4.89
CA THR A 43 6.94 11.16 3.95
C THR A 43 7.27 10.74 2.51
N ALA A 44 8.42 10.10 2.28
CA ALA A 44 8.77 9.60 0.95
C ALA A 44 7.76 8.57 0.44
N PHE A 45 7.40 7.58 1.25
CA PHE A 45 6.37 6.59 0.93
C PHE A 45 5.03 7.24 0.55
N LEU A 46 4.54 8.18 1.37
CA LEU A 46 3.27 8.83 1.13
C LEU A 46 3.28 9.68 -0.13
N ARG A 47 4.40 10.35 -0.44
CA ARG A 47 4.54 11.12 -1.69
C ARG A 47 4.43 10.24 -2.93
N GLU A 48 5.09 9.08 -2.93
CA GLU A 48 4.99 8.14 -4.05
C GLU A 48 3.57 7.58 -4.18
N LEU A 49 2.92 7.28 -3.04
CA LEU A 49 1.52 6.85 -3.04
C LEU A 49 0.56 7.94 -3.55
N ILE A 50 0.80 9.21 -3.20
CA ILE A 50 0.04 10.36 -3.69
C ILE A 50 0.22 10.51 -5.20
N ALA A 51 1.47 10.52 -5.70
CA ALA A 51 1.75 10.63 -7.12
C ALA A 51 1.09 9.51 -7.93
N ASP A 52 1.11 8.28 -7.40
CA ASP A 52 0.42 7.16 -8.03
C ASP A 52 -1.11 7.24 -7.95
N SER A 53 -1.65 7.78 -6.85
CA SER A 53 -3.09 8.03 -6.74
C SER A 53 -3.58 9.05 -7.76
N GLU A 54 -2.74 9.98 -8.19
CA GLU A 54 -3.07 10.96 -9.23
C GLU A 54 -2.87 10.39 -10.65
N ARG A 55 -1.99 9.40 -10.79
CA ARG A 55 -1.67 8.75 -12.07
C ARG A 55 -2.65 7.64 -12.44
N VAL A 56 -3.10 6.85 -11.45
CA VAL A 56 -3.97 5.71 -11.68
C VAL A 56 -5.31 6.16 -12.25
N ASP A 57 -5.81 5.46 -13.26
CA ASP A 57 -7.11 5.76 -13.86
C ASP A 57 -8.26 4.95 -13.23
N ASP A 58 -9.50 5.34 -13.57
CA ASP A 58 -10.70 4.67 -13.07
C ASP A 58 -10.81 3.19 -13.47
N GLN A 59 -10.29 2.81 -14.64
CA GLN A 59 -10.34 1.43 -15.13
C GLN A 59 -9.33 0.56 -14.37
N GLU A 60 -8.15 1.09 -14.09
CA GLU A 60 -7.13 0.46 -13.26
C GLU A 60 -7.60 0.28 -11.82
N LEU A 61 -8.23 1.30 -11.23
CA LEU A 61 -8.84 1.18 -9.90
C LEU A 61 -9.98 0.14 -9.89
N ALA A 62 -10.87 0.17 -10.88
CA ALA A 62 -11.95 -0.80 -11.01
C ALA A 62 -11.41 -2.24 -11.16
N ALA A 63 -10.31 -2.42 -11.90
CA ALA A 63 -9.62 -3.70 -12.04
C ALA A 63 -9.13 -4.22 -10.68
N LEU A 64 -8.44 -3.37 -9.92
CA LEU A 64 -7.92 -3.72 -8.59
C LEU A 64 -9.03 -3.96 -7.56
N LEU A 65 -10.18 -3.28 -7.69
CA LEU A 65 -11.39 -3.51 -6.89
C LEU A 65 -12.26 -4.68 -7.41
N GLY A 66 -11.86 -5.30 -8.52
CA GLY A 66 -12.60 -6.33 -9.21
C GLY A 66 -12.62 -7.69 -8.49
N HIS A 67 -13.42 -8.62 -9.03
CA HIS A 67 -13.56 -9.98 -8.49
C HIS A 67 -12.27 -10.81 -8.58
N GLY A 68 -11.40 -10.52 -9.55
CA GLY A 68 -10.11 -11.21 -9.70
C GLY A 68 -9.03 -10.79 -8.70
N SER A 69 -9.31 -9.81 -7.85
CA SER A 69 -8.33 -9.21 -6.94
C SER A 69 -8.50 -9.70 -5.51
N GLY A 70 -7.38 -9.93 -4.83
CA GLY A 70 -7.33 -10.28 -3.41
C GLY A 70 -7.39 -9.07 -2.50
N TRP A 71 -7.20 -9.31 -1.19
CA TRP A 71 -7.27 -8.24 -0.21
C TRP A 71 -6.17 -7.18 -0.35
N ARG A 72 -4.97 -7.55 -0.83
CA ARG A 72 -3.83 -6.63 -0.96
C ARG A 72 -4.10 -5.58 -2.02
N GLU A 73 -4.56 -6.04 -3.17
CA GLU A 73 -4.87 -5.19 -4.31
C GLU A 73 -6.01 -4.23 -3.97
N ARG A 74 -7.07 -4.75 -3.34
CA ARG A 74 -8.23 -3.95 -2.93
C ARG A 74 -7.91 -2.94 -1.84
N LEU A 75 -7.07 -3.33 -0.87
CA LEU A 75 -6.58 -2.42 0.17
C LEU A 75 -5.87 -1.23 -0.49
N VAL A 76 -4.83 -1.51 -1.30
CA VAL A 76 -4.04 -0.45 -1.95
C VAL A 76 -4.91 0.43 -2.87
N ALA A 77 -5.79 -0.19 -3.66
CA ALA A 77 -6.69 0.56 -4.55
C ALA A 77 -7.65 1.48 -3.79
N ALA A 78 -8.20 1.03 -2.67
CA ALA A 78 -9.08 1.86 -1.86
C ALA A 78 -8.32 3.04 -1.23
N TRP A 79 -7.11 2.82 -0.73
CA TRP A 79 -6.23 3.90 -0.26
C TRP A 79 -5.95 4.93 -1.36
N MET A 80 -5.54 4.49 -2.55
CA MET A 80 -5.31 5.40 -3.68
C MET A 80 -6.60 6.11 -4.11
N ALA A 81 -7.74 5.44 -4.11
CA ALA A 81 -9.02 6.05 -4.44
C ALA A 81 -9.36 7.18 -3.46
N GLY A 82 -9.18 6.97 -2.16
CA GLY A 82 -9.35 7.98 -1.13
C GLY A 82 -8.40 9.17 -1.29
N ILE A 83 -7.09 8.90 -1.40
CA ILE A 83 -6.05 9.93 -1.53
C ILE A 83 -6.26 10.77 -2.80
N GLY A 84 -6.52 10.13 -3.94
CA GLY A 84 -6.69 10.78 -5.24
C GLY A 84 -8.07 11.38 -5.49
N GLY A 85 -9.04 11.19 -4.57
CA GLY A 85 -10.40 11.71 -4.74
C GLY A 85 -11.24 11.00 -5.81
N HIS A 86 -10.99 9.71 -6.07
CA HIS A 86 -11.65 8.91 -7.10
C HIS A 86 -13.07 8.45 -6.70
N THR A 87 -13.96 9.43 -6.52
CA THR A 87 -15.34 9.22 -6.03
C THR A 87 -16.22 8.38 -6.96
N ARG A 88 -15.83 8.16 -8.21
CA ARG A 88 -16.51 7.22 -9.13
C ARG A 88 -16.48 5.78 -8.61
N GLN A 89 -15.46 5.43 -7.82
CA GLN A 89 -15.33 4.11 -7.19
C GLN A 89 -16.15 3.97 -5.90
N ARG A 90 -16.80 5.04 -5.41
CA ARG A 90 -17.55 5.04 -4.13
C ARG A 90 -18.55 3.90 -4.04
N GLN A 91 -19.38 3.72 -5.08
CA GLN A 91 -20.40 2.67 -5.08
C GLN A 91 -19.75 1.30 -4.92
N ARG A 92 -18.71 1.01 -5.70
CA ARG A 92 -17.99 -0.27 -5.64
C ARG A 92 -17.34 -0.49 -4.28
N ILE A 93 -16.70 0.54 -3.72
CA ILE A 93 -16.07 0.49 -2.39
C ILE A 93 -17.13 0.18 -1.32
N GLY A 94 -18.29 0.83 -1.37
CA GLY A 94 -19.38 0.58 -0.43
C GLY A 94 -19.94 -0.83 -0.52
N GLU A 95 -20.21 -1.32 -1.74
CA GLU A 95 -20.65 -2.71 -1.98
C GLU A 95 -19.65 -3.72 -1.39
N LEU A 96 -18.35 -3.51 -1.65
CA LEU A 96 -17.29 -4.39 -1.15
C LEU A 96 -17.16 -4.37 0.38
N LEU A 97 -17.36 -3.22 1.01
CA LEU A 97 -17.35 -3.08 2.47
C LEU A 97 -18.52 -3.87 3.09
N ILE A 98 -19.73 -3.69 2.57
CA ILE A 98 -20.93 -4.42 3.02
C ILE A 98 -20.78 -5.92 2.80
N GLU A 99 -20.20 -6.36 1.67
CA GLU A 99 -19.93 -7.77 1.40
C GLU A 99 -18.98 -8.41 2.43
N SER A 100 -17.96 -7.68 2.92
CA SER A 100 -16.96 -8.14 3.90
C SER A 100 -16.34 -9.52 3.60
N ARG A 101 -16.10 -9.80 2.31
CA ARG A 101 -15.56 -11.10 1.87
C ARG A 101 -14.03 -11.22 1.90
N GLN A 102 -13.33 -10.11 2.07
CA GLN A 102 -11.86 -10.06 2.01
C GLN A 102 -11.32 -9.48 3.31
N THR A 103 -10.49 -10.26 4.02
CA THR A 103 -9.84 -9.83 5.25
C THR A 103 -9.00 -8.58 5.01
N TYR A 104 -9.00 -7.62 5.95
CA TYR A 104 -8.22 -6.38 5.94
C TYR A 104 -8.57 -5.35 4.86
N ALA A 105 -9.20 -5.75 3.75
CA ALA A 105 -9.55 -4.81 2.68
C ALA A 105 -10.53 -3.73 3.15
N GLY A 106 -11.38 -4.02 4.14
CA GLY A 106 -12.31 -3.05 4.73
C GLY A 106 -11.63 -1.85 5.35
N GLN A 107 -10.38 -1.97 5.81
CA GLN A 107 -9.59 -0.85 6.32
C GLN A 107 -9.40 0.23 5.26
N GLY A 108 -9.03 -0.17 4.04
CA GLY A 108 -8.86 0.73 2.91
C GLY A 108 -10.19 1.35 2.46
N TYR A 109 -11.29 0.58 2.49
CA TYR A 109 -12.61 1.10 2.13
C TYR A 109 -13.08 2.17 3.11
N CYS A 110 -12.94 1.91 4.42
CA CYS A 110 -13.26 2.89 5.47
C CYS A 110 -12.42 4.15 5.30
N PHE A 111 -11.11 4.01 5.04
CA PHE A 111 -10.23 5.15 4.75
C PHE A 111 -10.69 5.95 3.52
N ALA A 112 -11.02 5.28 2.40
CA ALA A 112 -11.50 5.94 1.20
C ALA A 112 -12.77 6.77 1.44
N LEU A 113 -13.74 6.18 2.14
CA LEU A 113 -15.00 6.84 2.49
C LEU A 113 -14.78 8.05 3.41
N ALA A 114 -13.88 7.94 4.40
CA ALA A 114 -13.50 9.06 5.25
C ALA A 114 -12.83 10.19 4.46
N CYS A 115 -11.98 9.87 3.48
CA CYS A 115 -11.39 10.87 2.58
C CYS A 115 -12.44 11.55 1.69
N PHE A 116 -13.44 10.81 1.20
CA PHE A 116 -14.53 11.41 0.40
C PHE A 116 -15.42 12.32 1.25
N GLY A 117 -15.69 11.94 2.50
CA GLY A 117 -16.21 12.83 3.53
C GLY A 117 -17.61 13.40 3.28
N THR A 118 -18.46 12.73 2.48
CA THR A 118 -19.81 13.22 2.19
C THR A 118 -20.89 12.52 3.03
N PRO A 119 -22.11 13.07 3.15
CA PRO A 119 -23.24 12.38 3.77
C PRO A 119 -23.52 10.99 3.18
N ALA A 120 -23.26 10.79 1.89
CA ALA A 120 -23.42 9.47 1.25
C ALA A 120 -22.38 8.46 1.75
N ASP A 121 -21.15 8.93 2.04
CA ASP A 121 -20.08 8.08 2.59
C ASP A 121 -20.38 7.69 4.04
N ALA A 122 -20.90 8.63 4.84
CA ALA A 122 -21.40 8.37 6.18
C ALA A 122 -22.52 7.30 6.17
N GLN A 123 -23.46 7.38 5.22
CA GLN A 123 -24.54 6.41 5.12
C GLN A 123 -24.02 4.98 4.83
N VAL A 124 -23.03 4.83 3.96
CA VAL A 124 -22.41 3.53 3.68
C VAL A 124 -21.79 2.92 4.94
N LEU A 125 -21.10 3.74 5.74
CA LEU A 125 -20.52 3.30 7.02
C LEU A 125 -21.60 2.95 8.05
N CYS A 126 -22.69 3.73 8.11
CA CYS A 126 -23.85 3.44 8.96
C CYS A 126 -24.47 2.08 8.60
N ASP A 127 -24.71 1.82 7.31
CA ASP A 127 -25.30 0.55 6.84
C ASP A 127 -24.40 -0.65 7.20
N TYR A 128 -23.08 -0.47 7.08
CA TYR A 128 -22.10 -1.47 7.49
C TYR A 128 -22.13 -1.75 8.99
N LEU A 129 -22.06 -0.71 9.82
CA LEU A 129 -22.06 -0.81 11.27
C LEU A 129 -23.38 -1.41 11.78
N ASP A 130 -24.51 -1.05 11.17
CA ASP A 130 -25.79 -1.68 11.43
C ASP A 130 -25.75 -3.20 11.25
N GLN A 131 -25.22 -3.65 10.12
CA GLN A 131 -25.19 -5.06 9.81
C GLN A 131 -24.25 -5.83 10.74
N TYR A 132 -23.04 -5.30 10.98
CA TYR A 132 -21.96 -6.07 11.59
C TYR A 132 -21.73 -5.83 13.08
N LEU A 133 -22.22 -4.74 13.67
CA LEU A 133 -22.20 -4.62 15.15
C LEU A 133 -23.22 -5.53 15.83
N ARG A 134 -24.30 -5.91 15.12
CA ARG A 134 -25.30 -6.90 15.58
C ARG A 134 -24.79 -8.34 15.55
N ARG A 135 -23.55 -8.56 15.08
CA ARG A 135 -22.91 -9.86 14.88
C ARG A 135 -21.64 -9.94 15.72
N PRO A 136 -21.74 -10.09 17.06
CA PRO A 136 -20.56 -10.15 17.94
C PRO A 136 -19.68 -11.38 17.70
N ASP A 137 -20.17 -12.36 16.93
CA ASP A 137 -19.41 -13.51 16.44
C ASP A 137 -18.43 -13.15 15.30
N LEU A 138 -18.60 -11.99 14.66
CA LEU A 138 -17.81 -11.53 13.54
C LEU A 138 -16.92 -10.35 13.94
N TYR A 139 -15.61 -10.56 13.88
CA TYR A 139 -14.60 -9.53 14.14
C TYR A 139 -13.93 -9.15 12.81
N TYR A 140 -14.52 -8.17 12.12
CA TYR A 140 -14.06 -7.63 10.84
C TYR A 140 -13.50 -6.22 11.07
N ASP A 141 -13.92 -5.26 10.23
CA ASP A 141 -13.41 -3.91 10.18
C ASP A 141 -14.34 -2.90 10.89
N GLN A 142 -15.20 -3.35 11.82
CA GLN A 142 -16.12 -2.46 12.57
C GLN A 142 -15.40 -1.31 13.29
N HIS A 143 -14.21 -1.55 13.82
CA HIS A 143 -13.39 -0.52 14.46
C HIS A 143 -12.87 0.53 13.47
N TRP A 144 -12.52 0.12 12.24
CA TRP A 144 -12.19 1.07 11.16
C TRP A 144 -13.42 1.84 10.71
N ALA A 145 -14.59 1.18 10.61
CA ALA A 145 -15.81 1.82 10.16
C ALA A 145 -16.32 2.87 11.15
N ILE A 146 -16.25 2.61 12.46
CA ILE A 146 -16.63 3.62 13.45
C ILE A 146 -15.63 4.78 13.50
N GLY A 147 -14.33 4.51 13.37
CA GLY A 147 -13.29 5.55 13.30
C GLY A 147 -13.49 6.46 12.09
N ALA A 148 -13.75 5.88 10.92
CA ALA A 148 -14.10 6.60 9.71
C ALA A 148 -15.34 7.48 9.88
N LEU A 149 -16.41 6.94 10.49
CA LEU A 149 -17.66 7.67 10.66
C LEU A 149 -17.50 8.86 11.62
N LEU A 150 -16.75 8.69 12.71
CA LEU A 150 -16.42 9.75 13.66
C LEU A 150 -15.56 10.86 13.03
N ASP A 151 -14.65 10.51 12.14
CA ASP A 151 -13.90 11.50 11.36
C ASP A 151 -14.81 12.25 10.38
N ILE A 152 -15.73 11.56 9.68
CA ILE A 152 -16.72 12.24 8.80
C ILE A 152 -17.62 13.18 9.61
N ASP A 153 -18.10 12.77 10.80
CA ASP A 153 -18.88 13.64 11.68
C ASP A 153 -18.12 14.91 12.07
N THR A 154 -16.83 14.77 12.34
CA THR A 154 -15.95 15.92 12.63
C THR A 154 -15.79 16.84 11.41
N GLN A 155 -15.67 16.27 10.20
CA GLN A 155 -15.56 17.04 8.95
C GLN A 155 -16.85 17.80 8.60
N LEU A 156 -18.02 17.18 8.81
CA LEU A 156 -19.32 17.72 8.42
C LEU A 156 -20.01 18.51 9.53
N GLY A 157 -19.54 18.41 10.78
CA GLY A 157 -20.26 18.93 11.94
C GLY A 157 -21.58 18.19 12.18
N SER A 158 -21.58 16.86 12.00
CA SER A 158 -22.75 15.98 12.14
C SER A 158 -22.59 14.99 13.30
N ASP A 159 -23.59 14.12 13.48
CA ASP A 159 -23.72 13.16 14.58
C ASP A 159 -24.16 11.76 14.10
N TYR A 160 -23.80 11.34 12.88
CA TYR A 160 -24.17 10.02 12.33
C TYR A 160 -23.68 8.86 13.21
N ALA A 161 -22.55 9.01 13.90
CA ALA A 161 -22.00 7.99 14.79
C ALA A 161 -22.76 7.87 16.13
N GLU A 162 -23.54 8.87 16.54
CA GLU A 162 -24.15 8.93 17.89
C GLU A 162 -24.95 7.66 18.21
N ARG A 163 -25.80 7.24 17.27
CA ARG A 163 -26.61 6.00 17.35
C ARG A 163 -25.81 4.72 17.62
N PHE A 164 -24.51 4.71 17.37
CA PHE A 164 -23.62 3.58 17.61
C PHE A 164 -22.73 3.76 18.85
N THR A 165 -22.60 4.96 19.40
CA THR A 165 -21.61 5.29 20.45
C THR A 165 -22.22 5.65 21.81
N VAL A 166 -23.54 5.90 21.88
CA VAL A 166 -24.28 6.08 23.16
C VAL A 166 -24.04 4.91 24.11
N PRO A 167 -23.98 5.11 25.45
CA PRO A 167 -23.82 4.01 26.41
C PRO A 167 -24.85 2.88 26.24
N ASP A 168 -24.43 1.63 26.47
CA ASP A 168 -25.21 0.37 26.37
C ASP A 168 -25.67 -0.04 24.95
N VAL A 169 -25.20 0.63 23.90
CA VAL A 169 -25.58 0.31 22.50
C VAL A 169 -24.63 -0.67 21.80
N LEU A 170 -24.90 -0.90 20.51
CA LEU A 170 -24.26 -1.89 19.63
C LEU A 170 -22.73 -1.90 19.69
N TRP A 171 -22.06 -0.74 19.77
CA TRP A 171 -20.60 -0.70 19.87
C TRP A 171 -20.07 -1.37 21.14
N GLN A 172 -20.58 -0.98 22.32
CA GLN A 172 -20.16 -1.53 23.62
C GLN A 172 -20.52 -3.02 23.77
N GLN A 173 -21.58 -3.47 23.08
CA GLN A 173 -21.97 -4.88 23.03
C GLN A 173 -21.02 -5.72 22.17
N TRP A 174 -20.47 -5.13 21.11
CA TRP A 174 -19.54 -5.80 20.19
C TRP A 174 -18.10 -5.84 20.71
N THR A 175 -17.59 -4.74 21.26
CA THR A 175 -16.19 -4.67 21.72
C THR A 175 -15.98 -5.29 23.11
N ARG A 176 -14.82 -5.92 23.32
CA ARG A 176 -14.35 -6.32 24.65
C ARG A 176 -13.83 -5.14 25.46
N ASP A 177 -13.27 -4.15 24.79
CA ASP A 177 -12.77 -2.91 25.39
C ASP A 177 -13.83 -1.82 25.28
N ARG A 178 -14.54 -1.57 26.38
CA ARG A 178 -15.63 -0.60 26.47
C ARG A 178 -15.16 0.77 26.95
N SER A 179 -13.85 0.99 27.00
CA SER A 179 -13.28 2.25 27.45
C SER A 179 -13.61 3.37 26.45
N PRO A 180 -13.98 4.58 26.93
CA PRO A 180 -14.08 5.76 26.06
C PRO A 180 -12.78 6.02 25.27
N GLU A 181 -11.63 5.71 25.87
CA GLU A 181 -10.32 5.86 25.28
C GLU A 181 -10.13 5.02 24.01
N TYR A 182 -10.72 3.82 23.95
CA TYR A 182 -10.65 2.97 22.76
C TYR A 182 -11.39 3.59 21.56
N LEU A 183 -12.54 4.21 21.81
CA LEU A 183 -13.34 4.88 20.79
C LEU A 183 -12.65 6.16 20.30
N GLU A 184 -12.14 6.98 21.22
CA GLU A 184 -11.35 8.18 20.86
C GLU A 184 -10.11 7.79 20.06
N ALA A 185 -9.43 6.70 20.42
CA ALA A 185 -8.30 6.21 19.63
C ALA A 185 -8.68 5.83 18.19
N GLN A 186 -9.89 5.31 17.93
CA GLN A 186 -10.34 5.02 16.56
C GLN A 186 -10.56 6.32 15.76
N LYS A 187 -11.10 7.36 16.40
CA LYS A 187 -11.29 8.68 15.80
C LYS A 187 -9.97 9.35 15.48
N ASP A 188 -9.07 9.40 16.46
CA ASP A 188 -7.75 10.02 16.33
C ASP A 188 -6.92 9.35 15.23
N GLN A 189 -7.06 8.03 15.08
CA GLN A 189 -6.36 7.28 14.04
C GLN A 189 -6.63 7.83 12.64
N PHE A 190 -7.91 8.09 12.29
CA PHE A 190 -8.27 8.58 10.96
C PHE A 190 -7.84 10.03 10.72
N ALA A 191 -7.98 10.87 11.74
CA ALA A 191 -7.50 12.25 11.69
C ALA A 191 -5.97 12.31 11.45
N GLU A 192 -5.20 11.47 12.17
CA GLU A 192 -3.75 11.37 11.98
C GLU A 192 -3.40 10.83 10.59
N LEU A 193 -4.07 9.79 10.11
CA LEU A 193 -3.85 9.24 8.77
C LEU A 193 -4.02 10.29 7.67
N ARG A 194 -5.09 11.08 7.73
CA ARG A 194 -5.32 12.17 6.77
C ARG A 194 -4.30 13.29 6.93
N ALA A 195 -3.97 13.66 8.16
CA ALA A 195 -2.95 14.69 8.42
C ALA A 195 -1.58 14.29 7.81
N LEU A 196 -1.17 13.03 7.93
CA LEU A 196 0.06 12.53 7.32
C LEU A 196 0.06 12.64 5.79
N VAL A 197 -1.08 12.36 5.14
CA VAL A 197 -1.23 12.52 3.70
C VAL A 197 -1.09 14.01 3.31
N GLU A 198 -1.76 14.90 4.03
CA GLU A 198 -1.70 16.34 3.76
C GLU A 198 -0.31 16.94 4.02
N GLU A 199 0.36 16.54 5.09
CA GLU A 199 1.76 16.91 5.36
C GLU A 199 2.69 16.46 4.23
N ALA A 200 2.50 15.24 3.73
CA ALA A 200 3.27 14.72 2.61
C ALA A 200 2.98 15.48 1.29
N ARG A 201 1.74 15.90 1.06
CA ARG A 201 1.36 16.76 -0.09
C ARG A 201 2.04 18.13 -0.05
N GLN A 202 2.17 18.72 1.13
CA GLN A 202 2.72 20.07 1.33
C GLN A 202 4.25 20.10 1.37
N THR A 203 4.90 18.95 1.55
CA THR A 203 6.36 18.87 1.62
C THR A 203 6.96 19.09 0.22
N ASP A 204 7.71 20.17 0.03
CA ASP A 204 8.47 20.44 -1.20
C ASP A 204 9.53 19.33 -1.41
N PRO A 205 9.68 18.76 -2.62
CA PRO A 205 10.79 17.85 -2.93
C PRO A 205 12.20 18.48 -2.80
N ALA A 206 12.29 19.78 -2.50
CA ALA A 206 13.52 20.55 -2.41
C ALA A 206 14.66 19.86 -1.63
N GLY A 207 15.65 19.36 -2.39
CA GLY A 207 17.03 19.21 -1.93
C GLY A 207 17.63 17.80 -1.96
N THR A 208 16.84 16.76 -2.25
CA THR A 208 17.40 15.41 -2.41
C THR A 208 17.65 15.13 -3.88
N ASP A 209 18.85 14.66 -4.23
CA ASP A 209 19.12 14.12 -5.56
C ASP A 209 18.23 12.90 -5.79
N GLN A 210 17.08 13.13 -6.44
CA GLN A 210 16.04 12.12 -6.73
C GLN A 210 16.52 11.00 -7.68
N ARG A 211 17.80 11.01 -8.06
CA ARG A 211 18.41 9.96 -8.89
C ARG A 211 19.29 9.01 -8.11
N THR A 212 19.74 9.35 -6.90
CA THR A 212 20.79 8.59 -6.21
C THR A 212 20.31 7.98 -4.89
N VAL A 213 20.36 6.65 -4.79
CA VAL A 213 20.04 5.92 -3.55
C VAL A 213 21.13 6.15 -2.51
N ARG A 214 20.73 6.57 -1.30
CA ARG A 214 21.65 6.64 -0.15
C ARG A 214 21.91 5.23 0.38
N LEU A 215 23.09 4.70 0.07
CA LEU A 215 23.50 3.36 0.47
C LEU A 215 23.80 3.30 2.00
N PRO A 216 23.17 2.40 2.76
CA PRO A 216 23.50 2.21 4.16
C PRO A 216 24.83 1.44 4.33
N ALA A 217 25.37 1.42 5.56
CA ALA A 217 26.58 0.65 5.85
C ALA A 217 26.41 -0.83 5.47
N GLY A 218 27.43 -1.42 4.85
CA GLY A 218 27.39 -2.78 4.30
C GLY A 218 26.97 -2.86 2.83
N TRP A 219 26.59 -1.74 2.22
CA TRP A 219 26.33 -1.65 0.78
C TRP A 219 27.50 -1.00 0.04
N VAL A 220 27.87 -1.58 -1.10
CA VAL A 220 29.02 -1.16 -1.91
C VAL A 220 28.52 -0.84 -3.33
N PRO A 221 28.85 0.34 -3.89
CA PRO A 221 28.50 0.66 -5.27
C PRO A 221 29.24 -0.28 -6.24
N ILE A 222 28.55 -0.73 -7.29
CA ILE A 222 29.13 -1.57 -8.33
C ILE A 222 29.76 -0.68 -9.41
N PRO A 223 31.07 -0.78 -9.67
CA PRO A 223 31.72 -0.07 -10.76
C PRO A 223 31.12 -0.44 -12.12
N GLU A 224 31.08 0.51 -13.05
CA GLU A 224 30.45 0.31 -14.38
C GLU A 224 30.98 -0.93 -15.12
N HIS A 225 32.27 -1.23 -15.01
CA HIS A 225 32.90 -2.38 -15.65
C HIS A 225 32.51 -3.74 -15.04
N ASP A 226 32.04 -3.76 -13.80
CA ASP A 226 31.64 -4.98 -13.09
C ASP A 226 30.14 -5.27 -13.21
N ARG A 227 29.32 -4.28 -13.62
CA ARG A 227 27.85 -4.39 -13.68
C ARG A 227 27.38 -5.56 -14.54
N ALA A 228 28.05 -5.80 -15.66
CA ALA A 228 27.67 -6.85 -16.61
C ALA A 228 27.63 -8.26 -15.98
N VAL A 229 28.43 -8.52 -14.93
CA VAL A 229 28.42 -9.81 -14.23
C VAL A 229 27.10 -9.99 -13.47
N PHE A 230 26.70 -8.97 -12.70
CA PHE A 230 25.46 -8.96 -11.93
C PHE A 230 24.21 -8.97 -12.82
N GLU A 231 24.24 -8.18 -13.90
CA GLU A 231 23.16 -8.11 -14.88
C GLU A 231 22.99 -9.45 -15.61
N ALA A 232 24.09 -10.09 -16.01
CA ALA A 232 24.06 -11.41 -16.62
C ALA A 232 23.57 -12.49 -15.66
N GLU A 233 23.88 -12.40 -14.37
CA GLU A 233 23.39 -13.33 -13.35
C GLU A 233 21.89 -13.19 -13.11
N VAL A 234 21.36 -11.95 -13.06
CA VAL A 234 19.91 -11.73 -13.07
C VAL A 234 19.29 -12.29 -14.34
N VAL A 235 19.84 -12.03 -15.52
CA VAL A 235 19.27 -12.57 -16.75
C VAL A 235 19.34 -14.11 -16.78
N THR A 236 20.43 -14.72 -16.30
CA THR A 236 20.64 -16.17 -16.37
C THR A 236 19.90 -16.94 -15.28
N GLY A 237 19.96 -16.46 -14.03
CA GLY A 237 19.29 -17.06 -12.87
C GLY A 237 17.79 -16.78 -12.84
N VAL A 238 17.35 -15.65 -13.39
CA VAL A 238 15.94 -15.24 -13.38
C VAL A 238 15.27 -15.51 -14.73
N SER A 239 15.94 -15.78 -15.85
CA SER A 239 15.25 -16.04 -17.14
C SER A 239 14.20 -17.16 -17.10
N ALA A 240 14.34 -18.14 -16.19
CA ALA A 240 13.31 -19.15 -15.93
C ALA A 240 12.04 -18.59 -15.23
N ASP A 241 12.20 -17.56 -14.39
CA ASP A 241 11.15 -16.87 -13.63
C ASP A 241 10.68 -15.54 -14.27
N LEU A 242 11.49 -14.94 -15.15
CA LEU A 242 11.14 -13.86 -16.08
C LEU A 242 10.24 -14.40 -17.21
N LYS A 243 9.20 -15.15 -16.84
CA LYS A 243 8.06 -15.37 -17.73
C LYS A 243 7.60 -14.00 -18.24
N GLN A 244 6.92 -13.96 -19.39
CA GLN A 244 6.32 -12.73 -19.94
C GLN A 244 5.50 -11.91 -18.93
N SER A 245 5.08 -12.52 -17.82
CA SER A 245 4.36 -11.90 -16.71
C SER A 245 5.23 -11.26 -15.61
N HIS A 246 6.56 -11.40 -15.60
CA HIS A 246 7.42 -10.82 -14.57
C HIS A 246 7.62 -9.31 -14.79
N PRO A 247 7.61 -8.47 -13.72
CA PRO A 247 7.76 -7.01 -13.81
C PRO A 247 8.93 -6.54 -14.69
N LEU A 248 10.05 -7.23 -14.61
CA LEU A 248 11.30 -6.85 -15.29
C LEU A 248 11.56 -7.63 -16.59
N ALA A 249 10.61 -8.43 -17.08
CA ALA A 249 10.80 -9.23 -18.28
C ALA A 249 11.07 -8.34 -19.51
N GLY A 250 12.25 -8.50 -20.13
CA GLY A 250 12.65 -7.71 -21.29
C GLY A 250 12.96 -6.24 -21.00
N ARG A 251 13.13 -5.86 -19.72
CA ARG A 251 13.48 -4.51 -19.31
C ARG A 251 14.99 -4.37 -19.11
N PRO A 252 15.59 -3.20 -19.45
CA PRO A 252 16.97 -2.93 -19.08
C PRO A 252 17.06 -2.79 -17.56
N LEU A 253 18.01 -3.50 -16.98
CA LEU A 253 18.35 -3.46 -15.57
C LEU A 253 19.79 -3.01 -15.47
N MET A 254 20.07 -2.04 -14.61
CA MET A 254 21.43 -1.57 -14.37
C MET A 254 21.83 -1.88 -12.94
N ALA A 255 22.87 -2.69 -12.73
CA ALA A 255 23.34 -2.98 -11.38
C ALA A 255 24.00 -1.74 -10.75
N VAL A 256 23.53 -1.34 -9.57
CA VAL A 256 23.98 -0.10 -8.91
C VAL A 256 24.79 -0.35 -7.65
N ALA A 257 24.36 -1.28 -6.81
CA ALA A 257 25.05 -1.61 -5.57
C ALA A 257 24.80 -3.06 -5.16
N HIS A 258 25.70 -3.63 -4.37
CA HIS A 258 25.49 -4.93 -3.74
C HIS A 258 25.75 -4.85 -2.24
N CYS A 259 25.13 -5.76 -1.49
CA CYS A 259 25.45 -5.96 -0.08
C CYS A 259 26.74 -6.78 0.03
N SER A 260 27.65 -6.38 0.93
CA SER A 260 28.89 -7.12 1.19
C SER A 260 28.72 -8.25 2.20
N GLN A 261 27.56 -8.32 2.86
CA GLN A 261 27.27 -9.27 3.94
C GLN A 261 26.18 -10.28 3.59
N ARG A 262 25.42 -10.01 2.53
CA ARG A 262 24.29 -10.81 2.07
C ARG A 262 24.26 -10.82 0.55
N ASP A 263 23.50 -11.75 0.03
CA ASP A 263 23.33 -12.04 -1.39
C ASP A 263 22.36 -11.06 -2.09
N TYR A 264 22.37 -9.80 -1.71
CA TYR A 264 21.45 -8.79 -2.26
C TYR A 264 22.13 -7.82 -3.23
N VAL A 265 21.44 -7.53 -4.32
CA VAL A 265 21.88 -6.58 -5.34
C VAL A 265 20.74 -5.61 -5.67
N LEU A 266 21.07 -4.33 -5.72
CA LEU A 266 20.18 -3.25 -6.09
C LEU A 266 20.38 -2.90 -7.57
N PHE A 267 19.29 -2.90 -8.31
CA PHE A 267 19.21 -2.51 -9.70
C PHE A 267 18.38 -1.24 -9.86
N GLU A 268 18.81 -0.37 -10.77
CA GLU A 268 17.97 0.68 -11.34
C GLU A 268 17.17 0.09 -12.51
N VAL A 269 15.90 0.48 -12.59
CA VAL A 269 14.92 0.00 -13.55
C VAL A 269 14.29 1.18 -14.28
N ALA A 270 14.26 1.12 -15.62
CA ALA A 270 13.60 2.12 -16.44
C ALA A 270 12.07 1.87 -16.56
N GLU A 271 11.36 1.76 -15.44
CA GLU A 271 9.91 1.60 -15.41
C GLU A 271 9.28 2.59 -14.43
N GLU A 272 8.14 3.18 -14.78
CA GLU A 272 7.39 4.04 -13.86
C GLU A 272 6.16 3.26 -13.37
N PRO A 273 5.88 3.26 -12.06
CA PRO A 273 6.57 3.95 -10.98
C PRO A 273 7.74 3.12 -10.39
N ILE A 274 8.07 1.94 -10.92
CA ILE A 274 9.12 1.06 -10.35
C ILE A 274 10.52 1.48 -10.84
N ARG A 275 11.22 2.28 -10.04
CA ARG A 275 12.57 2.77 -10.38
C ARG A 275 13.71 1.89 -9.89
N TRP A 276 13.48 1.11 -8.84
CA TRP A 276 14.52 0.29 -8.22
C TRP A 276 14.01 -1.12 -7.94
N ALA A 277 14.90 -2.10 -8.11
CA ALA A 277 14.64 -3.49 -7.76
C ALA A 277 15.79 -4.03 -6.90
N LEU A 278 15.46 -4.53 -5.72
CA LEU A 278 16.36 -5.28 -4.86
C LEU A 278 16.11 -6.78 -5.08
N VAL A 279 17.18 -7.50 -5.36
CA VAL A 279 17.14 -8.92 -5.75
C VAL A 279 18.07 -9.71 -4.87
N GLU A 280 17.57 -10.82 -4.32
CA GLU A 280 18.40 -11.84 -3.69
C GLU A 280 18.95 -12.79 -4.76
N LEU A 281 20.26 -12.78 -4.97
CA LEU A 281 20.99 -13.62 -5.92
C LEU A 281 21.82 -14.64 -5.15
N SER A 282 21.51 -15.93 -5.28
CA SER A 282 22.33 -17.00 -4.71
C SER A 282 23.74 -16.97 -5.32
N TRP A 283 24.72 -16.43 -4.60
CA TRP A 283 26.05 -16.07 -5.11
C TRP A 283 26.99 -17.28 -5.30
N SER A 284 26.48 -18.45 -5.71
CA SER A 284 27.33 -19.61 -5.98
C SER A 284 27.99 -19.57 -7.37
N GLY A 285 27.72 -18.53 -8.18
CA GLY A 285 28.20 -18.42 -9.56
C GLY A 285 27.70 -19.57 -10.46
N LYS A 286 26.69 -20.30 -9.99
CA LYS A 286 26.03 -21.41 -10.68
C LYS A 286 24.53 -21.25 -10.47
N PRO A 287 23.71 -21.46 -11.52
CA PRO A 287 22.27 -21.48 -11.34
C PRO A 287 21.91 -22.60 -10.36
N GLU A 288 21.34 -22.24 -9.21
CA GLU A 288 20.78 -23.21 -8.27
C GLU A 288 19.35 -23.55 -8.72
N PRO A 289 19.09 -24.78 -9.20
CA PRO A 289 17.77 -25.13 -9.71
C PRO A 289 16.75 -25.13 -8.56
N GLY A 290 15.73 -24.28 -8.66
CA GLY A 290 14.55 -24.32 -7.78
C GLY A 290 14.51 -23.26 -6.67
N ILE A 291 15.50 -22.37 -6.56
CA ILE A 291 15.41 -21.19 -5.70
C ILE A 291 14.84 -20.04 -6.52
N GLN A 292 13.64 -19.58 -6.16
CA GLN A 292 13.08 -18.37 -6.76
C GLN A 292 13.70 -17.13 -6.10
N PRO A 293 14.28 -16.20 -6.86
CA PRO A 293 14.83 -14.98 -6.30
C PRO A 293 13.71 -14.13 -5.71
N HIS A 294 13.96 -13.56 -4.52
CA HIS A 294 13.04 -12.63 -3.88
C HIS A 294 13.26 -11.21 -4.43
N TRP A 295 12.16 -10.55 -4.79
CA TRP A 295 12.15 -9.20 -5.38
C TRP A 295 11.48 -8.20 -4.46
N HIS A 296 12.12 -7.05 -4.30
CA HIS A 296 11.51 -5.87 -3.69
C HIS A 296 11.62 -4.69 -4.66
N PHE A 297 10.50 -4.05 -4.94
CA PHE A 297 10.43 -2.93 -5.88
C PHE A 297 10.24 -1.63 -5.12
N PHE A 298 10.92 -0.57 -5.56
CA PHE A 298 10.81 0.74 -4.94
C PHE A 298 10.57 1.85 -5.95
N ALA A 299 9.75 2.82 -5.56
CA ALA A 299 9.37 3.92 -6.44
C ALA A 299 10.40 5.05 -6.50
N SER A 300 11.20 5.22 -5.44
CA SER A 300 12.11 6.34 -5.30
C SER A 300 13.42 5.96 -4.62
N PRO A 301 14.48 6.78 -4.74
CA PRO A 301 15.71 6.52 -4.02
C PRO A 301 15.54 6.46 -2.50
N GLU A 302 14.60 7.23 -1.95
CA GLU A 302 14.31 7.28 -0.52
C GLU A 302 13.65 5.98 -0.03
N THR A 303 12.63 5.49 -0.76
CA THR A 303 11.96 4.22 -0.45
C THR A 303 12.91 3.04 -0.66
N ALA A 304 13.76 3.08 -1.69
CA ALA A 304 14.83 2.11 -1.88
C ALA A 304 15.81 2.12 -0.68
N ALA A 305 16.32 3.28 -0.28
CA ALA A 305 17.24 3.40 0.85
C ALA A 305 16.62 2.89 2.16
N ALA A 306 15.33 3.12 2.38
CA ALA A 306 14.59 2.57 3.51
C ALA A 306 14.52 1.03 3.47
N GLY A 307 14.18 0.46 2.31
CA GLY A 307 14.20 -0.99 2.09
C GLY A 307 15.57 -1.60 2.33
N LEU A 308 16.65 -1.00 1.80
CA LEU A 308 18.01 -1.49 2.03
C LEU A 308 18.36 -1.61 3.52
N ARG A 309 17.90 -0.67 4.36
CA ARG A 309 18.13 -0.72 5.82
C ARG A 309 17.36 -1.83 6.51
N GLU A 310 16.16 -2.17 6.02
CA GLU A 310 15.37 -3.29 6.55
C GLU A 310 16.09 -4.63 6.30
N HIS A 311 16.62 -4.83 5.10
CA HIS A 311 17.35 -6.04 4.72
C HIS A 311 18.73 -6.19 5.37
N MET A 312 19.19 -5.20 6.13
CA MET A 312 20.40 -5.29 6.97
C MET A 312 20.10 -5.71 8.42
N ARG A 313 18.83 -5.71 8.85
CA ARG A 313 18.41 -6.17 10.19
C ARG A 313 18.25 -7.68 10.23
#